data_AF-A0A7Y3HML8-F1
#
_entry.id   AF-A0A7Y3HML8-F1
#
_cell.length_a   1.000
_cell.length_b   1.000
_cell.length_c   1.000
_cell.angle_alpha   90.00
_cell.angle_beta   90.00
_cell.angle_gamma   90.00
#
_symmetry.space_group_name_H-M   'P 1'
#
loop_
_entity.id
_entity.type
_entity.pdbx_description
1 polymer ?
#
loop_
_entity_poly.entity_id
_entity_poly.type
_entity_poly.pdbx_seq_one_letter_code
_entity_poly.pdbx_strand_id
1 'polypeptide(L)'
;MNLYKTSIWIPLLAITSVVILYIGYQFNIYDQEDHLPQVYKLLSPELYANDFFVNEYFKSFNVRFFYVSLVYLFSKIIGVYASVTLLHFVCLASTVFLVYKLTIKLGGSHIAGLLAALLLPTAFNTFNLGLSNFVYSSFIAGSIAAPLCIYAFYNYIDNRFIAAAIAAGLACLFQVLMGVQVFLLLSIGMLFKYKEVGMKQIAYAVLAFLLFSGPMLMPMVYQQFLAEKVHDSNLVVQILAYIRNPHHYVPSDFPLESYVKFAFIVVAGLGLLSFLEKKHRETLILFYGVSI
;
A
#
# COMPACT_ATOMS: atom_id res chain seq x y z
N MET A 1 -10.33 11.60 36.19
CA MET A 1 -9.23 12.26 35.46
C MET A 1 -9.49 12.10 33.96
N ASN A 2 -10.12 13.10 33.33
CA ASN A 2 -10.82 12.99 32.04
C ASN A 2 -9.99 13.56 30.87
N LEU A 3 -8.72 13.11 30.76
CA LEU A 3 -7.82 13.48 29.65
C LEU A 3 -8.26 12.92 28.28
N TYR A 4 -9.34 12.13 28.24
CA TYR A 4 -9.91 11.55 27.02
C TYR A 4 -10.97 12.40 26.32
N LYS A 5 -11.30 13.59 26.85
CA LYS A 5 -12.15 14.57 26.13
C LYS A 5 -11.39 15.40 25.10
N THR A 6 -10.06 15.31 25.08
CA THR A 6 -9.25 15.83 23.99
C THR A 6 -9.48 14.96 22.76
N SER A 7 -9.93 15.59 21.68
CA SER A 7 -10.14 14.95 20.38
C SER A 7 -8.91 14.12 19.98
N ILE A 8 -9.07 12.80 19.83
CA ILE A 8 -7.99 11.86 19.44
C ILE A 8 -7.28 12.30 18.14
N TRP A 9 -7.90 13.15 17.35
CA TRP A 9 -7.33 13.76 16.16
C TRP A 9 -6.10 14.62 16.46
N ILE A 10 -6.04 15.33 17.60
CA ILE A 10 -4.90 16.19 17.94
C ILE A 10 -3.60 15.37 18.05
N PRO A 11 -3.50 14.32 18.90
CA PRO A 11 -2.28 13.53 18.98
C PRO A 11 -1.96 12.79 17.68
N LEU A 12 -2.95 12.34 16.91
CA LEU A 12 -2.70 11.68 15.63
C LEU A 12 -2.15 12.63 14.56
N LEU A 13 -2.64 13.87 14.50
CA LEU A 13 -2.07 14.90 13.63
C LEU A 13 -0.66 15.30 14.08
N ALA A 14 -0.43 15.40 15.40
CA ALA A 14 0.90 15.63 15.94
C ALA A 14 1.88 14.50 15.55
N ILE A 15 1.46 13.23 15.68
CA ILE A 15 2.25 12.08 15.23
C ILE A 15 2.51 12.16 13.72
N THR A 16 1.51 12.48 12.91
CA THR A 16 1.67 12.63 11.46
C THR A 16 2.74 13.66 11.13
N SER A 17 2.70 14.83 11.78
CA SER A 17 3.71 15.88 11.59
C SER A 17 5.10 15.42 12.04
N VAL A 18 5.21 14.72 13.18
CA VAL A 18 6.49 14.15 13.65
C VAL A 18 7.04 13.15 12.64
N VAL A 19 6.20 12.28 12.08
CA VAL A 19 6.61 11.30 11.06
C VAL A 19 7.11 12.01 9.80
N ILE A 20 6.43 13.06 9.34
CA ILE A 20 6.88 13.87 8.18
C ILE A 20 8.24 14.51 8.45
N LEU A 21 8.42 15.09 9.65
CA LEU A 21 9.69 15.73 10.02
C LEU A 21 10.83 14.72 10.18
N TYR A 22 10.53 13.51 10.68
CA TYR A 22 11.50 12.44 10.86
C TYR A 22 11.95 11.83 9.53
N ILE A 23 10.99 11.52 8.66
CA ILE A 23 11.27 10.91 7.34
C ILE A 23 11.81 11.97 6.37
N GLY A 24 11.39 13.23 6.52
CA GLY A 24 11.74 14.34 5.66
C GLY A 24 11.04 14.27 4.32
N TYR A 25 9.88 14.94 4.17
CA TYR A 25 9.18 14.97 2.88
C TYR A 25 10.06 15.54 1.77
N GLN A 26 10.10 14.84 0.64
CA GLN A 26 10.87 15.21 -0.54
C GLN A 26 9.97 15.23 -1.78
N PHE A 27 10.10 16.31 -2.55
CA PHE A 27 9.38 16.51 -3.80
C PHE A 27 10.23 16.08 -4.99
N ASN A 28 9.60 15.41 -5.95
CA ASN A 28 10.20 14.98 -7.22
C ASN A 28 11.39 14.03 -7.04
N ILE A 29 11.22 13.02 -6.19
CA ILE A 29 12.19 11.93 -5.95
C ILE A 29 11.50 10.56 -5.97
N TYR A 30 12.29 9.50 -6.17
CA TYR A 30 11.82 8.11 -6.33
C TYR A 30 10.84 8.00 -7.51
N ASP A 31 9.75 7.25 -7.35
CA ASP A 31 8.65 7.12 -8.31
C ASP A 31 8.10 8.46 -8.83
N GLN A 32 8.25 9.58 -8.10
CA GLN A 32 7.80 10.87 -8.63
C GLN A 32 8.61 11.34 -9.84
N GLU A 33 9.90 11.03 -9.90
CA GLU A 33 10.75 11.39 -11.05
C GLU A 33 10.23 10.75 -12.33
N ASP A 34 9.73 9.51 -12.22
CA ASP A 34 9.15 8.78 -13.32
C ASP A 34 7.72 9.24 -13.62
N HIS A 35 6.92 9.61 -12.60
CA HIS A 35 5.48 9.83 -12.77
C HIS A 35 5.06 11.29 -13.04
N LEU A 36 5.77 12.26 -12.46
CA LEU A 36 5.42 13.68 -12.60
C LEU A 36 5.59 14.22 -14.03
N PRO A 37 6.55 13.77 -14.87
CA PRO A 37 6.60 14.17 -16.27
C PRO A 37 5.28 13.94 -17.03
N GLN A 38 4.55 12.87 -16.72
CA GLN A 38 3.24 12.62 -17.35
C GLN A 38 2.16 13.58 -16.84
N VAL A 39 2.20 13.94 -15.56
CA VAL A 39 1.31 14.97 -15.01
C VAL A 39 1.57 16.31 -15.69
N TYR A 40 2.84 16.70 -15.84
CA TYR A 40 3.23 17.94 -16.51
C TYR A 40 2.82 17.95 -17.99
N LYS A 41 2.99 16.83 -18.71
CA LYS A 41 2.49 16.67 -20.09
C LYS A 41 0.98 16.87 -20.20
N LEU A 42 0.20 16.36 -19.23
CA LEU A 42 -1.26 16.53 -19.22
C LEU A 42 -1.70 17.98 -18.92
N LEU A 43 -0.88 18.73 -18.17
CA LEU A 43 -1.11 20.16 -17.90
C LEU A 43 -0.70 21.05 -19.08
N SER A 44 0.38 20.67 -19.76
CA SER A 44 0.98 21.38 -20.90
C SER A 44 1.31 20.39 -22.03
N PRO A 45 0.37 20.12 -22.96
CA PRO A 45 0.52 19.10 -24.00
C PRO A 45 1.73 19.30 -24.93
N GLU A 46 2.22 20.53 -25.08
CA GLU A 46 3.41 20.88 -25.85
C GLU A 46 4.73 20.48 -25.15
N LEU A 47 4.70 20.31 -23.82
CA LEU A 47 5.88 19.89 -23.05
C LEU A 47 6.29 18.48 -23.47
N TYR A 48 7.60 18.18 -23.50
CA TYR A 48 8.11 16.84 -23.86
C TYR A 48 7.69 16.34 -25.25
N ALA A 49 7.48 17.22 -26.23
CA ALA A 49 7.04 16.83 -27.58
C ALA A 49 7.91 15.71 -28.22
N ASN A 50 9.22 15.73 -27.96
CA ASN A 50 10.18 14.77 -28.52
C ASN A 50 10.75 13.77 -27.48
N ASP A 51 10.22 13.76 -26.26
CA ASP A 51 10.68 12.82 -25.23
C ASP A 51 10.12 11.43 -25.49
N PHE A 52 10.99 10.44 -25.70
CA PHE A 52 10.57 9.07 -25.99
C PHE A 52 9.78 8.46 -24.83
N PHE A 53 10.28 8.58 -23.60
CA PHE A 53 9.71 7.94 -22.42
C PHE A 53 8.32 8.47 -22.09
N VAL A 54 8.16 9.80 -22.06
CA VAL A 54 6.88 10.44 -21.76
C VAL A 54 5.84 10.13 -22.85
N ASN A 55 6.23 10.15 -24.12
CA ASN A 55 5.29 9.86 -25.20
C ASN A 55 4.89 8.38 -25.26
N GLU A 56 5.80 7.45 -24.96
CA GLU A 56 5.51 6.02 -24.94
C GLU A 56 4.47 5.68 -23.86
N TYR A 57 4.52 6.36 -22.70
CA TYR A 57 3.55 6.20 -21.63
C TYR A 57 2.09 6.37 -22.10
N PHE A 58 1.83 7.32 -23.00
CA PHE A 58 0.47 7.63 -23.45
C PHE A 58 -0.04 6.75 -24.61
N LYS A 59 0.82 5.90 -25.18
CA LYS A 59 0.42 5.00 -26.29
C LYS A 59 -0.39 3.79 -25.82
N SER A 60 -0.27 3.42 -24.56
CA SER A 60 -0.93 2.23 -24.01
C SER A 60 -1.34 2.45 -22.55
N PHE A 61 -2.22 1.57 -22.04
CA PHE A 61 -2.55 1.60 -20.63
C PHE A 61 -1.29 1.38 -19.77
N ASN A 62 -1.18 2.12 -18.67
CA ASN A 62 -0.07 2.01 -17.73
C ASN A 62 -0.62 1.81 -16.32
N VAL A 63 0.05 0.97 -15.52
CA VAL A 63 -0.32 0.71 -14.12
C VAL A 63 -0.29 1.95 -13.21
N ARG A 64 0.26 3.07 -13.69
CA ARG A 64 0.28 4.37 -13.00
C ARG A 64 -0.85 5.31 -13.41
N PHE A 65 -1.72 4.87 -14.32
CA PHE A 65 -2.80 5.70 -14.89
C PHE A 65 -3.65 6.42 -13.83
N PHE A 66 -4.16 5.70 -12.83
CA PHE A 66 -5.02 6.31 -11.81
C PHE A 66 -4.24 7.24 -10.86
N TYR A 67 -2.98 6.92 -10.54
CA TYR A 67 -2.11 7.79 -9.76
C TYR A 67 -1.87 9.11 -10.50
N VAL A 68 -1.43 9.05 -11.76
CA VAL A 68 -1.18 10.23 -12.60
C VAL A 68 -2.45 11.06 -12.78
N SER A 69 -3.59 10.41 -13.03
CA SER A 69 -4.88 11.08 -13.19
C SER A 69 -5.34 11.81 -11.93
N LEU A 70 -5.15 11.19 -10.75
CA LEU A 70 -5.48 11.81 -9.46
C LEU A 70 -4.62 13.05 -9.22
N VAL A 71 -3.30 12.94 -9.39
CA VAL A 71 -2.39 14.07 -9.20
C VAL A 71 -2.70 15.18 -10.20
N TYR A 72 -2.96 14.84 -11.47
CA TYR A 72 -3.35 15.79 -12.50
C TYR A 72 -4.61 16.59 -12.11
N LEU A 73 -5.66 15.92 -11.64
CA LEU A 73 -6.91 16.55 -11.24
C LEU A 73 -6.70 17.62 -10.15
N PHE A 74 -5.95 17.28 -9.09
CA PHE A 74 -5.64 18.23 -8.02
C PHE A 74 -4.71 19.35 -8.49
N SER A 75 -3.77 19.01 -9.39
CA SER A 75 -2.78 19.97 -9.90
C SER A 75 -3.41 21.09 -10.71
N LYS A 76 -4.58 20.88 -11.31
CA LYS A 76 -5.36 21.94 -11.97
C LYS A 76 -5.84 23.04 -11.02
N ILE A 77 -5.93 22.74 -9.72
CA ILE A 77 -6.53 23.64 -8.73
C ILE A 77 -5.43 24.33 -7.92
N ILE A 78 -4.46 23.56 -7.43
CA ILE A 78 -3.45 24.07 -6.48
C ILE A 78 -2.00 23.91 -6.96
N GLY A 79 -1.79 23.43 -8.19
CA GLY A 79 -0.47 23.15 -8.74
C GLY A 79 0.11 21.80 -8.28
N VAL A 80 1.12 21.31 -9.00
CA VAL A 80 1.68 19.95 -8.81
C VAL A 80 2.28 19.77 -7.43
N TYR A 81 3.17 20.68 -7.00
CA TYR A 81 3.85 20.61 -5.70
C TYR A 81 2.86 20.54 -4.53
N ALA A 82 1.89 21.46 -4.49
CA ALA A 82 0.90 21.48 -3.41
C ALA A 82 -0.01 20.24 -3.46
N SER A 83 -0.35 19.75 -4.65
CA SER A 83 -1.17 18.54 -4.81
C SER A 83 -0.51 17.32 -4.21
N VAL A 84 0.74 17.02 -4.59
CA VAL A 84 1.43 15.84 -4.07
C VAL A 84 1.73 15.97 -2.58
N THR A 85 2.03 17.18 -2.09
CA THR A 85 2.28 17.42 -0.66
C THR A 85 1.01 17.23 0.17
N LEU A 86 -0.13 17.76 -0.29
CA LEU A 86 -1.42 17.60 0.38
C LEU A 86 -1.85 16.12 0.38
N LEU A 87 -1.76 15.46 -0.77
CA LEU A 87 -2.14 14.05 -0.90
C LEU A 87 -1.23 13.15 -0.05
N HIS A 88 0.07 13.45 0.01
CA HIS A 88 1.01 12.78 0.91
C HIS A 88 0.56 12.90 2.37
N PHE A 89 0.30 14.13 2.83
CA PHE A 89 -0.15 14.39 4.19
C PHE A 89 -1.43 13.64 4.53
N VAL A 90 -2.44 13.68 3.62
CA VAL A 90 -3.73 12.99 3.82
C VAL A 90 -3.55 11.47 3.90
N CYS A 91 -2.75 10.89 3.02
CA CYS A 91 -2.50 9.44 3.02
C CYS A 91 -1.73 8.99 4.27
N LEU A 92 -0.74 9.77 4.69
CA LEU A 92 0.02 9.48 5.90
C LEU A 92 -0.85 9.64 7.16
N ALA A 93 -1.63 10.71 7.27
CA ALA A 93 -2.57 10.91 8.37
C ALA A 93 -3.59 9.77 8.44
N SER A 94 -4.10 9.32 7.29
CA SER A 94 -5.00 8.17 7.20
C SER A 94 -4.32 6.88 7.66
N THR A 95 -3.06 6.67 7.28
CA THR A 95 -2.26 5.51 7.70
C THR A 95 -2.08 5.51 9.21
N VAL A 96 -1.61 6.63 9.79
CA VAL A 96 -1.43 6.81 11.24
C VAL A 96 -2.74 6.55 12.00
N PHE A 97 -3.85 7.14 11.53
CA PHE A 97 -5.17 6.92 12.13
C PHE A 97 -5.61 5.46 12.06
N LEU A 98 -5.43 4.79 10.91
CA LEU A 98 -5.86 3.42 10.73
C LEU A 98 -5.00 2.41 11.50
N VAL A 99 -3.69 2.64 11.62
CA VAL A 99 -2.81 1.83 12.50
C VAL A 99 -3.26 1.95 13.95
N TYR A 100 -3.53 3.17 14.41
CA TYR A 100 -4.10 3.39 15.73
C TYR A 100 -5.42 2.62 15.91
N LYS A 101 -6.39 2.78 14.99
CA LYS A 101 -7.70 2.11 15.06
C LYS A 101 -7.59 0.58 15.01
N LEU A 102 -6.69 0.05 14.19
CA LEU A 102 -6.43 -1.38 14.08
C LEU A 102 -5.84 -1.93 15.37
N THR A 103 -4.92 -1.21 16.00
CA THR A 103 -4.32 -1.60 17.29
C THR A 103 -5.37 -1.68 18.40
N ILE A 104 -6.26 -0.67 18.52
CA ILE A 104 -7.36 -0.72 19.48
C ILE A 104 -8.30 -1.90 19.20
N LYS A 105 -8.57 -2.16 17.92
CA LYS A 105 -9.43 -3.27 17.51
C LYS A 105 -8.86 -4.64 17.85
N LEU A 106 -7.54 -4.78 17.87
CA LEU A 106 -6.85 -6.00 18.28
C LEU A 106 -6.75 -6.16 19.80
N GLY A 107 -7.37 -5.26 20.59
CA GLY A 107 -7.38 -5.29 22.05
C GLY A 107 -6.32 -4.40 22.71
N GLY A 108 -5.59 -3.59 21.93
CA GLY A 108 -4.63 -2.64 22.48
C GLY A 108 -5.28 -1.46 23.21
N SER A 109 -4.55 -0.87 24.16
CA SER A 109 -4.95 0.37 24.83
C SER A 109 -4.73 1.59 23.91
N HIS A 110 -5.33 2.74 24.26
CA HIS A 110 -5.10 4.01 23.55
C HIS A 110 -3.62 4.37 23.41
N ILE A 111 -2.84 4.15 24.48
CA ILE A 111 -1.39 4.41 24.47
C ILE A 111 -0.70 3.45 23.51
N ALA A 112 -1.03 2.15 23.54
CA ALA A 112 -0.49 1.18 22.59
C ALA A 112 -0.79 1.56 21.14
N GLY A 113 -2.02 2.02 20.86
CA GLY A 113 -2.40 2.50 19.53
C GLY A 113 -1.61 3.73 19.07
N LEU A 114 -1.39 4.71 19.96
CA LEU A 114 -0.59 5.89 19.63
C LEU A 114 0.89 5.53 19.42
N LEU A 115 1.44 4.65 20.25
CA LEU A 115 2.80 4.14 20.09
C LEU A 115 2.95 3.36 18.78
N ALA A 116 2.01 2.48 18.44
CA ALA A 116 2.03 1.76 17.17
C ALA A 116 1.98 2.72 15.97
N ALA A 117 1.11 3.73 16.03
CA ALA A 117 0.96 4.73 14.96
C ALA A 117 2.19 5.63 14.79
N LEU A 118 3.02 5.78 15.83
CA LEU A 118 4.30 6.49 15.77
C LEU A 118 5.44 5.57 15.33
N LEU A 119 5.61 4.43 16.01
CA LEU A 119 6.77 3.55 15.86
C LEU A 119 6.78 2.79 14.54
N LEU A 120 5.62 2.39 14.03
CA LEU A 120 5.54 1.66 12.78
C LEU A 120 6.10 2.45 11.59
N PRO A 121 5.65 3.70 11.32
CA PRO A 121 6.21 4.51 10.24
C PRO A 121 7.59 5.13 10.54
N THR A 122 8.11 5.03 11.77
CA THR A 122 9.44 5.56 12.13
C THR A 122 10.44 4.43 12.36
N ALA A 123 10.46 3.86 13.57
CA ALA A 123 11.40 2.84 14.00
C ALA A 123 11.35 1.56 13.14
N PHE A 124 10.16 1.15 12.70
CA PHE A 124 9.98 -0.12 11.96
C PHE A 124 9.80 0.08 10.45
N ASN A 125 9.96 1.29 9.92
CA ASN A 125 9.65 1.60 8.53
C ASN A 125 10.46 0.76 7.53
N THR A 126 11.72 0.46 7.89
CA THR A 126 12.70 -0.24 7.05
C THR A 126 12.88 -1.72 7.43
N PHE A 127 12.03 -2.26 8.31
CA PHE A 127 12.13 -3.65 8.76
C PHE A 127 11.38 -4.57 7.80
N ASN A 128 11.77 -4.51 6.53
CA ASN A 128 11.18 -5.22 5.42
C ASN A 128 12.28 -5.79 4.51
N LEU A 129 11.90 -6.73 3.66
CA LEU A 129 12.74 -7.24 2.58
C LEU A 129 12.42 -6.49 1.28
N GLY A 130 13.43 -6.34 0.42
CA GLY A 130 13.25 -5.72 -0.89
C GLY A 130 12.93 -4.21 -0.85
N LEU A 131 13.48 -3.47 0.12
CA LEU A 131 13.36 -2.00 0.28
C LEU A 131 11.93 -1.44 0.12
N SER A 132 10.93 -2.22 0.53
CA SER A 132 9.52 -1.89 0.46
C SER A 132 9.08 -1.23 1.76
N ASN A 133 9.49 0.02 1.94
CA ASN A 133 9.19 0.79 3.15
C ASN A 133 7.68 0.87 3.41
N PHE A 134 7.31 0.93 4.68
CA PHE A 134 5.90 1.04 5.09
C PHE A 134 5.32 2.41 4.70
N VAL A 135 6.11 3.47 4.85
CA VAL A 135 5.85 4.84 4.41
C VAL A 135 7.09 5.41 3.72
N TYR A 136 6.88 6.33 2.79
CA TYR A 136 7.93 6.91 1.94
C TYR A 136 8.09 8.41 2.21
N SER A 137 9.22 9.01 1.83
CA SER A 137 9.42 10.46 1.92
C SER A 137 8.77 11.24 0.76
N SER A 138 8.30 10.58 -0.29
CA SER A 138 7.56 11.21 -1.38
C SER A 138 6.14 10.63 -1.52
N PHE A 139 5.26 11.36 -2.20
CA PHE A 139 3.93 10.83 -2.56
C PHE A 139 4.07 9.87 -3.72
N ILE A 140 3.80 8.58 -3.50
CA ILE A 140 3.87 7.55 -4.52
C ILE A 140 2.57 6.75 -4.54
N ALA A 141 2.39 5.89 -5.54
CA ALA A 141 1.16 5.10 -5.66
C ALA A 141 0.90 4.19 -4.44
N GLY A 142 1.99 3.66 -3.85
CA GLY A 142 1.95 2.92 -2.58
C GLY A 142 1.44 3.74 -1.39
N SER A 143 1.64 5.07 -1.37
CA SER A 143 1.14 5.95 -0.30
C SER A 143 -0.38 5.91 -0.21
N ILE A 144 -1.09 5.81 -1.35
CA ILE A 144 -2.56 5.73 -1.40
C ILE A 144 -3.03 4.31 -1.06
N ALA A 145 -2.34 3.30 -1.58
CA ALA A 145 -2.71 1.90 -1.39
C ALA A 145 -2.54 1.44 0.06
N ALA A 146 -1.54 1.93 0.79
CA ALA A 146 -1.25 1.55 2.18
C ALA A 146 -2.45 1.73 3.14
N PRO A 147 -3.05 2.94 3.30
CA PRO A 147 -4.20 3.11 4.18
C PRO A 147 -5.41 2.28 3.71
N LEU A 148 -5.62 2.10 2.41
CA LEU A 148 -6.70 1.24 1.89
C LEU A 148 -6.49 -0.24 2.29
N CYS A 149 -5.24 -0.72 2.23
CA CYS A 149 -4.87 -2.07 2.67
C CYS A 149 -5.08 -2.26 4.18
N ILE A 150 -4.66 -1.28 5.00
CA ILE A 150 -4.89 -1.32 6.46
C ILE A 150 -6.38 -1.29 6.76
N TYR A 151 -7.16 -0.49 6.02
CA TYR A 151 -8.61 -0.47 6.14
C TYR A 151 -9.26 -1.80 5.74
N ALA A 152 -8.69 -2.52 4.76
CA ALA A 152 -9.13 -3.86 4.41
C ALA A 152 -8.97 -4.82 5.60
N PHE A 153 -7.80 -4.87 6.24
CA PHE A 153 -7.59 -5.64 7.47
C PHE A 153 -8.53 -5.22 8.60
N TYR A 154 -8.72 -3.90 8.78
CA TYR A 154 -9.61 -3.36 9.81
C TYR A 154 -11.06 -3.85 9.64
N ASN A 155 -11.57 -3.91 8.41
CA ASN A 155 -12.90 -4.44 8.12
C ASN A 155 -12.97 -5.96 8.22
N TYR A 156 -11.92 -6.66 7.78
CA TYR A 156 -11.82 -8.12 7.85
C TYR A 156 -11.95 -8.63 9.30
N ILE A 157 -11.30 -7.97 10.25
CA ILE A 157 -11.37 -8.34 11.68
C ILE A 157 -12.79 -8.22 12.26
N ASP A 158 -13.63 -7.35 11.70
CA ASP A 158 -15.06 -7.24 12.07
C ASP A 158 -15.98 -8.16 11.25
N ASN A 159 -15.42 -9.11 10.49
CA ASN A 159 -16.15 -9.95 9.54
C ASN A 159 -16.89 -9.16 8.43
N ARG A 160 -16.47 -7.91 8.17
CA ARG A 160 -17.01 -7.08 7.07
C ARG A 160 -16.27 -7.38 5.77
N PHE A 161 -16.36 -8.63 5.32
CA PHE A 161 -15.55 -9.17 4.21
C PHE A 161 -15.72 -8.43 2.88
N ILE A 162 -16.95 -8.02 2.55
CA ILE A 162 -17.22 -7.25 1.32
C ILE A 162 -16.52 -5.88 1.39
N ALA A 163 -16.64 -5.17 2.51
CA ALA A 163 -15.96 -3.88 2.68
C ALA A 163 -14.43 -4.02 2.63
N ALA A 164 -13.89 -5.12 3.20
CA ALA A 164 -12.48 -5.43 3.11
C ALA A 164 -12.03 -5.66 1.65
N ALA A 165 -12.83 -6.42 0.89
CA ALA A 165 -12.57 -6.68 -0.52
C ALA A 165 -12.65 -5.42 -1.39
N ILE A 166 -13.63 -4.54 -1.16
CA ILE A 166 -13.72 -3.24 -1.84
C ILE A 166 -12.48 -2.40 -1.56
N ALA A 167 -12.04 -2.31 -0.29
CA ALA A 167 -10.85 -1.54 0.07
C ALA A 167 -9.57 -2.09 -0.61
N ALA A 168 -9.39 -3.41 -0.65
CA ALA A 168 -8.28 -4.04 -1.35
C ALA A 168 -8.36 -3.87 -2.88
N GLY A 169 -9.57 -3.91 -3.45
CA GLY A 169 -9.81 -3.65 -4.87
C GLY A 169 -9.48 -2.20 -5.26
N LEU A 170 -9.91 -1.23 -4.44
CA LEU A 170 -9.53 0.18 -4.60
C LEU A 170 -8.03 0.39 -4.46
N ALA A 171 -7.36 -0.34 -3.55
CA ALA A 171 -5.90 -0.30 -3.45
C ALA A 171 -5.22 -0.76 -4.75
N CYS A 172 -5.79 -1.74 -5.46
CA CYS A 172 -5.27 -2.19 -6.76
C CYS A 172 -5.25 -1.09 -7.82
N LEU A 173 -6.16 -0.12 -7.76
CA LEU A 173 -6.18 1.00 -8.71
C LEU A 173 -4.90 1.84 -8.63
N PHE A 174 -4.22 1.86 -7.49
CA PHE A 174 -2.99 2.64 -7.31
C PHE A 174 -1.75 1.74 -7.24
N GLN A 175 -1.84 0.62 -6.52
CA GLN A 175 -0.75 -0.34 -6.42
C GLN A 175 -1.29 -1.76 -6.48
N VAL A 176 -1.26 -2.34 -7.69
CA VAL A 176 -1.79 -3.68 -7.99
C VAL A 176 -1.26 -4.73 -7.03
N LEU A 177 0.05 -4.78 -6.84
CA LEU A 177 0.70 -5.81 -6.03
C LEU A 177 0.18 -5.79 -4.58
N MET A 178 0.12 -4.61 -3.96
CA MET A 178 -0.37 -4.47 -2.58
C MET A 178 -1.84 -4.89 -2.44
N GLY A 179 -2.71 -4.39 -3.33
CA GLY A 179 -4.13 -4.70 -3.26
C GLY A 179 -4.43 -6.18 -3.49
N VAL A 180 -3.76 -6.80 -4.48
CA VAL A 180 -3.90 -8.23 -4.78
C VAL A 180 -3.35 -9.08 -3.63
N GLN A 181 -2.14 -8.79 -3.12
CA GLN A 181 -1.55 -9.54 -2.01
C GLN A 181 -2.43 -9.53 -0.76
N VAL A 182 -2.94 -8.35 -0.38
CA VAL A 182 -3.85 -8.23 0.75
C VAL A 182 -5.13 -9.01 0.50
N PHE A 183 -5.76 -8.87 -0.68
CA PHE A 183 -6.98 -9.61 -0.98
C PHE A 183 -6.76 -11.13 -0.97
N LEU A 184 -5.66 -11.63 -1.50
CA LEU A 184 -5.31 -13.06 -1.47
C LEU A 184 -5.16 -13.56 -0.05
N LEU A 185 -4.43 -12.82 0.80
CA LEU A 185 -4.24 -13.16 2.21
C LEU A 185 -5.57 -13.23 2.95
N LEU A 186 -6.44 -12.23 2.77
CA LEU A 186 -7.77 -12.19 3.36
C LEU A 186 -8.65 -13.33 2.82
N SER A 187 -8.56 -13.65 1.53
CA SER A 187 -9.33 -14.72 0.90
C SER A 187 -8.94 -16.10 1.39
N ILE A 188 -7.64 -16.36 1.54
CA ILE A 188 -7.13 -17.57 2.19
C ILE A 188 -7.68 -17.63 3.62
N GLY A 189 -7.64 -16.52 4.35
CA GLY A 189 -8.30 -16.35 5.64
C GLY A 189 -9.76 -16.81 5.68
N MET A 190 -10.57 -16.33 4.74
CA MET A 190 -11.98 -16.70 4.62
C MET A 190 -12.17 -18.18 4.27
N LEU A 191 -11.31 -18.73 3.41
CA LEU A 191 -11.37 -20.13 2.99
C LEU A 191 -11.05 -21.08 4.15
N PHE A 192 -10.05 -20.77 4.98
CA PHE A 192 -9.77 -21.55 6.20
C PHE A 192 -10.95 -21.50 7.19
N LYS A 193 -11.69 -20.39 7.21
CA LYS A 193 -12.88 -20.17 8.04
C LYS A 193 -14.20 -20.36 7.28
N TYR A 194 -14.22 -21.12 6.17
CA TYR A 194 -15.38 -21.17 5.28
C TYR A 194 -16.67 -21.63 5.97
N LYS A 195 -16.58 -22.44 7.03
CA LYS A 195 -17.74 -22.88 7.83
C LYS A 195 -18.38 -21.73 8.62
N GLU A 196 -17.57 -20.75 9.05
CA GLU A 196 -18.02 -19.56 9.78
C GLU A 196 -18.44 -18.44 8.83
N VAL A 197 -17.69 -18.27 7.72
CA VAL A 197 -17.90 -17.19 6.75
C VAL A 197 -19.03 -17.51 5.77
N GLY A 198 -19.11 -18.75 5.32
CA GLY A 198 -20.03 -19.22 4.29
C GLY A 198 -19.57 -18.91 2.85
N MET A 199 -19.69 -19.89 1.95
CA MET A 199 -19.23 -19.77 0.55
C MET A 199 -19.88 -18.61 -0.22
N LYS A 200 -21.14 -18.28 0.09
CA LYS A 200 -21.85 -17.14 -0.52
C LYS A 200 -21.16 -15.81 -0.21
N GLN A 201 -20.71 -15.63 1.03
CA GLN A 201 -20.03 -14.42 1.46
C GLN A 201 -18.63 -14.30 0.84
N ILE A 202 -17.93 -15.43 0.70
CA ILE A 202 -16.65 -15.52 -0.01
C ILE A 202 -16.84 -15.10 -1.48
N ALA A 203 -17.87 -15.64 -2.15
CA ALA A 203 -18.19 -15.28 -3.53
C ALA A 203 -18.51 -13.78 -3.67
N TYR A 204 -19.29 -13.20 -2.75
CA TYR A 204 -19.55 -11.76 -2.76
C TYR A 204 -18.31 -10.91 -2.52
N ALA A 205 -17.40 -11.34 -1.65
CA ALA A 205 -16.12 -10.66 -1.46
C ALA A 205 -15.27 -10.71 -2.74
N VAL A 206 -15.20 -11.85 -3.43
CA VAL A 206 -14.49 -11.99 -4.72
C VAL A 206 -15.11 -11.09 -5.78
N LEU A 207 -16.43 -11.10 -5.94
CA LEU A 207 -17.12 -10.24 -6.91
C LEU A 207 -16.91 -8.76 -6.61
N ALA A 208 -16.96 -8.37 -5.34
CA ALA A 208 -16.68 -7.00 -4.92
C ALA A 208 -15.23 -6.59 -5.22
N PHE A 209 -14.26 -7.45 -4.91
CA PHE A 209 -12.86 -7.19 -5.27
C PHE A 209 -12.72 -6.96 -6.78
N LEU A 210 -13.19 -7.91 -7.60
CA LEU A 210 -13.09 -7.84 -9.06
C LEU A 210 -13.78 -6.61 -9.64
N LEU A 211 -14.93 -6.20 -9.10
CA LEU A 211 -15.63 -5.00 -9.54
C LEU A 211 -14.79 -3.74 -9.33
N PHE A 212 -14.16 -3.60 -8.17
CA PHE A 212 -13.40 -2.40 -7.81
C PHE A 212 -11.95 -2.42 -8.30
N SER A 213 -11.34 -3.59 -8.50
CA SER A 213 -10.01 -3.73 -9.09
C SER A 213 -10.05 -3.81 -10.61
N GLY A 214 -11.20 -4.18 -11.19
CA GLY A 214 -11.40 -4.44 -12.62
C GLY A 214 -10.87 -3.34 -13.55
N PRO A 215 -11.14 -2.05 -13.29
CA PRO A 215 -10.61 -0.97 -14.12
C PRO A 215 -9.09 -0.93 -14.27
N MET A 216 -8.34 -1.48 -13.30
CA MET A 216 -6.89 -1.67 -13.38
C MET A 216 -6.52 -3.06 -13.91
N LEU A 217 -7.10 -4.11 -13.34
CA LEU A 217 -6.68 -5.48 -13.64
C LEU A 217 -7.04 -5.92 -15.07
N MET A 218 -8.19 -5.50 -15.60
CA MET A 218 -8.61 -5.89 -16.95
C MET A 218 -7.64 -5.43 -18.04
N PRO A 219 -7.31 -4.13 -18.18
CA PRO A 219 -6.35 -3.70 -19.19
C PRO A 219 -4.94 -4.25 -18.93
N MET A 220 -4.53 -4.38 -17.67
CA MET A 220 -3.23 -4.98 -17.31
C MET A 220 -3.15 -6.45 -17.76
N VAL A 221 -4.15 -7.27 -17.44
CA VAL A 221 -4.21 -8.68 -17.84
C VAL A 221 -4.26 -8.81 -19.36
N TYR A 222 -5.05 -7.97 -20.02
CA TYR A 222 -5.08 -7.93 -21.48
C TYR A 222 -3.69 -7.66 -22.06
N GLN A 223 -3.00 -6.63 -21.60
CA GLN A 223 -1.66 -6.30 -22.09
C GLN A 223 -0.60 -7.37 -21.79
N GLN A 224 -0.66 -7.99 -20.61
CA GLN A 224 0.35 -8.95 -20.18
C GLN A 224 0.19 -10.34 -20.81
N PHE A 225 -1.06 -10.78 -21.03
CA PHE A 225 -1.36 -12.17 -21.39
C PHE A 225 -2.06 -12.34 -22.74
N LEU A 226 -2.78 -11.32 -23.24
CA LEU A 226 -3.63 -11.46 -24.43
C LEU A 226 -3.14 -10.63 -25.61
N ALA A 227 -2.52 -9.48 -25.36
CA ALA A 227 -1.93 -8.64 -26.40
C ALA A 227 -0.68 -9.31 -26.98
N GLU A 228 -0.42 -9.04 -28.25
CA GLU A 228 0.77 -9.53 -28.93
C GLU A 228 2.03 -9.03 -28.22
N LYS A 229 2.93 -9.95 -27.88
CA LYS A 229 4.19 -9.61 -27.21
C LYS A 229 5.13 -8.96 -28.20
N VAL A 230 5.33 -7.65 -28.06
CA VAL A 230 6.28 -6.88 -28.87
C VAL A 230 7.74 -7.09 -28.39
N HIS A 231 7.94 -7.58 -27.16
CA HIS A 231 9.26 -7.69 -26.54
C HIS A 231 9.52 -9.09 -25.97
N ASP A 232 10.80 -9.50 -26.01
CA ASP A 232 11.28 -10.71 -25.35
C ASP A 232 11.07 -10.60 -23.82
N SER A 233 10.29 -11.52 -23.28
CA SER A 233 9.98 -11.57 -21.84
C SER A 233 11.23 -11.78 -20.99
N ASN A 234 12.23 -12.53 -21.47
CA ASN A 234 13.47 -12.76 -20.74
C ASN A 234 14.29 -11.48 -20.64
N LEU A 235 14.39 -10.73 -21.73
CA LEU A 235 15.08 -9.44 -21.75
C LEU A 235 14.40 -8.44 -20.81
N VAL A 236 13.06 -8.38 -20.81
CA VAL A 236 12.31 -7.51 -19.89
C VAL A 236 12.58 -7.85 -18.43
N VAL A 237 12.59 -9.13 -18.07
CA VAL A 237 12.92 -9.57 -16.71
C VAL A 237 14.37 -9.23 -16.36
N GLN A 238 15.34 -9.47 -17.27
CA GLN A 238 16.74 -9.09 -17.03
C GLN A 238 16.90 -7.60 -16.76
N ILE A 239 16.28 -6.76 -17.59
CA ILE A 239 16.35 -5.30 -17.43
C ILE A 239 15.68 -4.85 -16.13
N LEU A 240 14.47 -5.30 -15.85
CA LEU A 240 13.71 -4.82 -14.68
C LEU A 240 14.26 -5.38 -13.37
N ALA A 241 14.46 -6.70 -13.30
CA ALA A 241 14.81 -7.37 -12.06
C ALA A 241 16.30 -7.23 -11.72
N TYR A 242 17.20 -7.39 -12.70
CA TYR A 242 18.64 -7.49 -12.41
C TYR A 242 19.41 -6.19 -12.68
N ILE A 243 18.99 -5.37 -13.64
CA ILE A 243 19.68 -4.11 -13.97
C ILE A 243 19.08 -2.95 -13.19
N ARG A 244 17.76 -2.74 -13.32
CA ARG A 244 17.09 -1.56 -12.78
C ARG A 244 16.95 -1.64 -11.25
N ASN A 245 16.39 -2.75 -10.76
CA ASN A 245 15.95 -2.85 -9.37
C ASN A 245 16.34 -4.19 -8.68
N PRO A 246 17.62 -4.61 -8.71
CA PRO A 246 18.06 -5.85 -8.06
C PRO A 246 17.70 -5.91 -6.57
N HIS A 247 17.85 -4.78 -5.87
CA HIS A 247 17.52 -4.62 -4.46
C HIS A 247 16.02 -4.76 -4.13
N HIS A 248 15.12 -4.86 -5.13
CA HIS A 248 13.70 -5.13 -4.95
C HIS A 248 13.31 -6.57 -5.34
N TYR A 249 14.00 -7.18 -6.31
CA TYR A 249 13.55 -8.44 -6.93
C TYR A 249 14.49 -9.63 -6.69
N VAL A 250 15.76 -9.39 -6.38
CA VAL A 250 16.79 -10.42 -6.27
C VAL A 250 17.16 -10.58 -4.79
N PRO A 251 16.68 -11.65 -4.11
CA PRO A 251 16.90 -11.80 -2.67
C PRO A 251 18.38 -11.84 -2.28
N SER A 252 19.26 -12.40 -3.14
CA SER A 252 20.71 -12.41 -2.89
C SER A 252 21.33 -11.01 -2.79
N ASP A 253 20.65 -9.99 -3.30
CA ASP A 253 21.14 -8.61 -3.34
C ASP A 253 20.55 -7.78 -2.19
N PHE A 254 19.68 -8.36 -1.35
CA PHE A 254 19.15 -7.69 -0.18
C PHE A 254 20.22 -7.63 0.92
N PRO A 255 20.39 -6.47 1.60
CA PRO A 255 21.34 -6.36 2.70
C PRO A 255 21.03 -7.37 3.81
N LEU A 256 22.06 -7.97 4.40
CA LEU A 256 21.92 -8.86 5.56
C LEU A 256 21.14 -8.20 6.70
N GLU A 257 21.31 -6.89 6.89
CA GLU A 257 20.58 -6.09 7.87
C GLU A 257 19.05 -6.19 7.69
N SER A 258 18.55 -6.17 6.44
CA SER A 258 17.13 -6.30 6.15
C SER A 258 16.59 -7.67 6.59
N TYR A 259 17.36 -8.74 6.37
CA TYR A 259 17.00 -10.08 6.85
C TYR A 259 16.93 -10.15 8.36
N VAL A 260 17.92 -9.59 9.07
CA VAL A 260 17.95 -9.57 10.53
C VAL A 260 16.77 -8.77 11.10
N LYS A 261 16.51 -7.58 10.55
CA LYS A 261 15.37 -6.74 10.93
C LYS A 261 14.03 -7.43 10.68
N PHE A 262 13.86 -8.04 9.52
CA PHE A 262 12.64 -8.77 9.16
C PHE A 262 12.43 -9.98 10.09
N ALA A 263 13.47 -10.79 10.30
CA ALA A 263 13.43 -11.93 11.21
C ALA A 263 13.08 -11.50 12.65
N PHE A 264 13.62 -10.36 13.11
CA PHE A 264 13.27 -9.80 14.41
C PHE A 264 11.78 -9.49 14.53
N ILE A 265 11.18 -8.81 13.54
CA ILE A 265 9.73 -8.53 13.55
C ILE A 265 8.91 -9.81 13.52
N VAL A 266 9.28 -10.79 12.70
CA VAL A 266 8.55 -12.06 12.61
C VAL A 266 8.59 -12.79 13.95
N VAL A 267 9.77 -12.96 14.55
CA VAL A 267 9.94 -13.68 15.83
C VAL A 267 9.25 -12.93 16.97
N ALA A 268 9.46 -11.61 17.07
CA ALA A 268 8.80 -10.80 18.09
C ALA A 268 7.28 -10.81 17.92
N GLY A 269 6.80 -10.67 16.67
CA GLY A 269 5.38 -10.74 16.32
C GLY A 269 4.76 -12.06 16.77
N LEU A 270 5.34 -13.20 16.38
CA LEU A 270 4.89 -14.54 16.78
C LEU A 270 4.90 -14.73 18.30
N GLY A 271 5.97 -14.30 18.99
CA GLY A 271 6.08 -14.39 20.44
C GLY A 271 5.03 -13.55 21.18
N LEU A 272 4.59 -12.44 20.59
CA LEU A 272 3.58 -11.56 21.17
C LEU A 272 2.14 -11.99 20.85
N LEU A 273 1.93 -12.93 19.91
CA LEU A 273 0.58 -13.41 19.57
C LEU A 273 -0.15 -14.06 20.74
N SER A 274 0.57 -14.59 21.74
CA SER A 274 -0.02 -15.21 22.93
C SER A 274 -0.82 -14.22 23.78
N PHE A 275 -0.53 -12.92 23.68
CA PHE A 275 -1.22 -11.86 24.42
C PHE A 275 -2.52 -11.39 23.76
N LEU A 276 -2.81 -11.86 22.54
CA LEU A 276 -4.03 -11.51 21.83
C LEU A 276 -5.17 -12.46 22.17
N GLU A 277 -6.40 -11.97 22.05
CA GLU A 277 -7.59 -12.83 22.11
C GLU A 277 -7.48 -13.98 21.09
N LYS A 278 -7.93 -15.17 21.48
CA LYS A 278 -7.82 -16.40 20.67
C LYS A 278 -8.26 -16.19 19.21
N LYS A 279 -9.39 -15.51 18.99
CA LYS A 279 -9.94 -15.23 17.65
C LYS A 279 -9.00 -14.41 16.76
N HIS A 280 -8.31 -13.43 17.34
CA HIS A 280 -7.36 -12.57 16.64
C HIS A 280 -6.04 -13.29 16.42
N ARG A 281 -5.58 -14.04 17.43
CA ARG A 281 -4.40 -14.88 17.37
C ARG A 281 -4.47 -15.88 16.22
N GLU A 282 -5.55 -16.66 16.11
CA GLU A 282 -5.72 -17.65 15.04
C GLU A 282 -5.68 -17.01 13.65
N THR A 283 -6.30 -15.83 13.51
CA THR A 283 -6.30 -15.07 12.26
C THR A 283 -4.90 -14.60 11.89
N LEU A 284 -4.14 -14.06 12.86
CA LEU A 284 -2.80 -13.54 12.61
C LEU A 284 -1.79 -14.67 12.39
N ILE A 285 -1.88 -15.79 13.10
CA ILE A 285 -1.04 -16.98 12.82
C ILE A 285 -1.22 -17.43 11.37
N LEU A 286 -2.47 -17.50 10.91
CA LEU A 286 -2.74 -17.84 9.52
C LEU A 286 -2.11 -16.83 8.56
N PHE A 287 -2.19 -15.54 8.87
CA PHE A 287 -1.56 -14.52 8.02
C PHE A 287 -0.03 -14.62 8.00
N TYR A 288 0.61 -14.86 9.15
CA TYR A 288 2.05 -15.10 9.20
C TYR A 288 2.46 -16.34 8.40
N GLY A 289 1.73 -17.46 8.56
CA GLY A 289 2.07 -18.71 7.87
C GLY A 289 1.89 -18.69 6.35
N VAL A 290 1.09 -17.74 5.82
CA VAL A 290 0.86 -17.56 4.38
C VAL A 290 1.78 -16.49 3.78
N SER A 291 2.32 -15.58 4.61
CA SER A 291 3.08 -14.42 4.15
C SER A 291 4.61 -14.60 4.23
N ILE A 292 5.08 -15.67 4.87
CA ILE A 292 6.50 -16.07 4.97
C ILE A 292 6.74 -17.21 3.97
#